data_AF-A0A5S9MAW4-F1
#
_entry.id   AF-A0A5S9MAW4-F1
#
_cell.length_a   1.000
_cell.length_b   1.000
_cell.length_c   1.000
_cell.angle_alpha   90.00
_cell.angle_beta   90.00
_cell.angle_gamma   90.00
#
_symmetry.space_group_name_H-M   'P 1'
#
loop_
_entity.id
_entity.type
_entity.pdbx_description
1 polymer ?
#
loop_
_entity_poly.entity_id
_entity_poly.type
_entity_poly.pdbx_seq_one_letter_code
_entity_poly.pdbx_strand_id
1 'polypeptide(L)'
;MPSPLIKKELKKLPIDTESIVLSRLDDYKPLVETELRDQDLDQYTGLILGMMYQESKGRGGDPMQASESLGLKRNEINDPEKSIKQGVHHFSTMYKHGKKKRR
;
A
#
# COMPACT_ATOMS: atom_id res chain seq x y z
N MET A 1 -4.12 -16.46 -20.86
CA MET A 1 -3.87 -16.01 -19.47
C MET A 1 -3.26 -17.16 -18.69
N PRO A 2 -2.21 -16.95 -17.88
CA PRO A 2 -1.62 -18.02 -17.07
C PRO A 2 -2.59 -18.48 -15.96
N SER A 3 -2.53 -19.77 -15.63
CA SER A 3 -3.33 -20.41 -14.56
C SER A 3 -3.09 -19.74 -13.19
N PRO A 4 -4.09 -19.70 -12.28
CA PRO A 4 -3.93 -19.17 -10.92
C PRO A 4 -2.75 -19.78 -10.14
N LEU A 5 -2.46 -21.08 -10.36
CA LEU A 5 -1.30 -21.74 -9.75
C LEU A 5 0.02 -21.10 -10.21
N ILE A 6 0.14 -20.83 -11.52
CA ILE A 6 1.35 -20.23 -12.10
C ILE A 6 1.54 -18.81 -11.58
N LYS A 7 0.46 -18.03 -11.45
CA LYS A 7 0.53 -16.67 -10.85
C LYS A 7 1.07 -16.70 -9.42
N LYS A 8 0.65 -17.69 -8.61
CA LYS A 8 1.11 -17.85 -7.22
C LYS A 8 2.61 -18.19 -7.15
N GLU A 9 3.10 -19.05 -8.04
CA GLU A 9 4.52 -19.41 -8.09
C GLU A 9 5.39 -18.26 -8.63
N LEU A 10 4.93 -17.51 -9.64
CA LEU A 10 5.63 -16.33 -10.14
C LEU A 10 5.82 -15.26 -9.06
N LYS A 11 4.83 -15.05 -8.18
CA LYS A 11 4.92 -14.08 -7.07
C LYS A 11 6.02 -14.41 -6.04
N LYS A 12 6.44 -15.68 -5.94
CA LYS A 12 7.48 -16.16 -5.00
C LYS A 12 8.89 -16.04 -5.55
N LEU A 13 9.05 -15.81 -6.86
CA LEU A 13 10.37 -15.65 -7.45
C LEU A 13 11.03 -14.38 -6.90
N PRO A 14 12.36 -14.37 -6.71
CA PRO A 14 13.11 -13.20 -6.28
C PRO A 14 13.27 -12.16 -7.41
N ILE A 15 12.27 -12.03 -8.29
CA ILE A 15 12.30 -11.18 -9.48
C ILE A 15 11.09 -10.24 -9.44
N ASP A 16 11.34 -8.94 -9.33
CA ASP A 16 10.30 -7.91 -9.41
C ASP A 16 10.09 -7.49 -10.86
N THR A 17 9.45 -8.35 -11.64
CA THR A 17 8.91 -7.91 -12.95
C THR A 17 7.72 -6.99 -12.71
N GLU A 18 7.49 -6.05 -13.62
CA GLU A 18 6.36 -5.13 -13.55
C GLU A 18 5.02 -5.87 -13.34
N SER A 19 4.80 -6.97 -14.07
CA SER A 19 3.56 -7.77 -13.94
C SER A 19 3.37 -8.38 -12.54
N ILE A 20 4.47 -8.80 -11.89
CA ILE A 20 4.42 -9.38 -10.55
C ILE A 20 4.10 -8.30 -9.52
N VAL A 21 4.72 -7.13 -9.65
CA VAL A 21 4.50 -6.01 -8.75
C VAL A 21 3.07 -5.50 -8.88
N LEU A 22 2.60 -5.25 -10.10
CA LEU A 22 1.22 -4.83 -10.36
C LEU A 22 0.22 -5.86 -9.80
N SER A 23 0.48 -7.16 -9.95
CA SER A 23 -0.38 -8.19 -9.39
C SER A 23 -0.39 -8.23 -7.86
N ARG A 24 0.65 -7.75 -7.16
CA ARG A 24 0.62 -7.59 -5.69
C ARG A 24 -0.18 -6.34 -5.30
N LEU A 25 -0.03 -5.24 -6.04
CA LEU A 25 -0.81 -4.02 -5.81
C LEU A 25 -2.30 -4.25 -6.03
N ASP A 26 -2.66 -5.01 -7.07
CA ASP A 26 -4.06 -5.41 -7.33
C ASP A 26 -4.66 -6.20 -6.16
N ASP A 27 -3.88 -7.03 -5.46
CA ASP A 27 -4.36 -7.75 -4.27
C ASP A 27 -4.70 -6.78 -3.12
N TYR A 28 -3.96 -5.68 -2.98
CA TYR A 28 -4.16 -4.69 -1.92
C TYR A 28 -5.17 -3.59 -2.26
N LYS A 29 -5.43 -3.37 -3.55
CA LYS A 29 -6.34 -2.33 -4.05
C LYS A 29 -7.70 -2.30 -3.34
N PRO A 30 -8.42 -3.41 -3.12
CA PRO A 30 -9.72 -3.37 -2.44
C PRO A 30 -9.65 -2.84 -1.01
N LEU A 31 -8.58 -3.19 -0.27
CA LEU A 31 -8.37 -2.70 1.08
C LEU A 31 -8.04 -1.20 1.07
N VAL A 32 -7.13 -0.78 0.19
CA VAL A 32 -6.77 0.64 0.04
C VAL A 32 -8.00 1.49 -0.32
N GLU A 33 -8.82 1.02 -1.26
CA GLU A 33 -10.08 1.69 -1.65
C GLU A 33 -11.04 1.81 -0.47
N THR A 34 -11.20 0.74 0.32
CA THR A 34 -12.09 0.71 1.49
C THR A 34 -11.63 1.72 2.54
N GLU A 35 -10.36 1.70 2.93
CA GLU A 35 -9.80 2.59 3.95
C GLU A 35 -9.84 4.07 3.53
N LEU A 36 -9.63 4.36 2.24
CA LEU A 36 -9.74 5.72 1.70
C LEU A 36 -11.19 6.20 1.60
N ARG A 37 -12.14 5.30 1.28
CA ARG A 37 -13.56 5.64 1.19
C ARG A 37 -14.11 6.11 2.53
N ASP A 38 -13.67 5.52 3.64
CA ASP A 38 -14.03 5.95 4.99
C ASP A 38 -13.55 7.37 5.33
N GLN A 39 -12.68 7.95 4.50
CA GLN A 39 -12.15 9.30 4.62
C GLN A 39 -12.64 10.26 3.51
N ASP A 40 -13.53 9.81 2.61
CA ASP A 40 -13.93 10.50 1.37
C ASP A 40 -12.74 10.77 0.42
N LEU A 41 -11.72 9.90 0.46
CA LEU A 41 -10.46 10.03 -0.28
C LEU A 41 -10.22 8.94 -1.32
N ASP A 42 -11.23 8.13 -1.67
CA ASP A 42 -11.11 6.98 -2.58
C ASP A 42 -10.61 7.32 -4.00
N GLN A 43 -10.85 8.56 -4.47
CA GLN A 43 -10.23 9.05 -5.72
C GLN A 43 -8.69 9.01 -5.73
N TYR A 44 -8.03 8.93 -4.56
CA TYR A 44 -6.58 8.86 -4.41
C TYR A 44 -6.04 7.42 -4.36
N THR A 45 -6.86 6.40 -4.59
CA THR A 45 -6.44 4.98 -4.57
C THR A 45 -5.21 4.74 -5.44
N GLY A 46 -5.21 5.23 -6.68
CA GLY A 46 -4.06 5.06 -7.59
C GLY A 46 -2.78 5.72 -7.06
N LEU A 47 -2.91 6.86 -6.37
CA LEU A 47 -1.78 7.53 -5.73
C LEU A 47 -1.20 6.69 -4.58
N ILE A 48 -2.06 6.13 -3.72
CA ILE A 48 -1.63 5.27 -2.61
C ILE A 48 -0.97 3.98 -3.10
N LEU A 49 -1.52 3.35 -4.13
CA LEU A 49 -0.89 2.18 -4.76
C LEU A 49 0.47 2.54 -5.39
N GLY A 50 0.60 3.74 -5.96
CA GLY A 50 1.88 4.26 -6.45
C GLY A 50 2.90 4.50 -5.34
N MET A 51 2.47 4.99 -4.17
CA MET A 51 3.34 5.08 -2.99
C MET A 51 3.79 3.69 -2.55
N MET A 52 2.86 2.74 -2.42
CA MET A 52 3.19 1.34 -2.08
C MET A 52 4.18 0.71 -3.08
N TYR A 53 4.03 1.01 -4.38
CA TYR A 53 4.97 0.60 -5.41
C TYR A 53 6.39 1.09 -5.11
N GLN A 54 6.51 2.39 -4.80
CA GLN A 54 7.79 3.05 -4.53
C GLN A 54 8.45 2.56 -3.23
N GLU A 55 7.67 2.34 -2.18
CA GLU A 55 8.18 1.95 -0.86
C GLU A 55 8.68 0.51 -0.80
N SER A 56 7.90 -0.42 -1.34
CA SER A 56 8.16 -1.86 -1.15
C SER A 56 7.88 -2.73 -2.37
N LYS A 57 7.28 -2.17 -3.42
CA LYS A 57 6.68 -2.94 -4.53
C LYS A 57 5.63 -3.96 -4.04
N GLY A 58 4.92 -3.61 -2.96
CA GLY A 58 3.93 -4.47 -2.30
C GLY A 58 4.52 -5.70 -1.62
N ARG A 59 5.80 -5.66 -1.18
CA ARG A 59 6.48 -6.80 -0.53
C ARG A 59 6.45 -6.70 0.99
N GLY A 60 6.58 -7.87 1.63
CA GLY A 60 6.79 -7.98 3.07
C GLY A 60 5.53 -7.72 3.89
N GLY A 61 5.72 -7.66 5.21
CA GLY A 61 4.66 -7.35 6.17
C GLY A 61 4.35 -5.86 6.31
N ASP A 62 5.22 -5.00 5.78
CA ASP A 62 5.06 -3.54 5.80
C ASP A 62 5.09 -2.93 4.38
N PRO A 63 4.10 -3.25 3.51
CA PRO A 63 4.08 -2.81 2.12
C PRO A 63 4.03 -1.28 1.94
N MET A 64 3.50 -0.54 2.91
CA MET A 64 3.49 0.93 2.91
C MET A 64 4.71 1.55 3.61
N GLN A 65 5.65 0.73 4.12
CA GLN A 65 6.73 1.17 5.04
C GLN A 65 6.22 2.10 6.16
N ALA A 66 5.05 1.77 6.70
CA ALA A 66 4.33 2.59 7.66
C ALA A 66 4.92 2.52 9.07
N SER A 67 5.84 1.59 9.36
CA SER A 67 6.49 1.46 10.68
C SER A 67 7.15 2.78 11.13
N GLU A 68 7.86 3.45 10.22
CA GLU A 68 8.57 4.69 10.56
C GLU A 68 7.62 5.84 10.93
N SER A 69 6.41 5.86 10.34
CA SER A 69 5.37 6.84 10.68
C SER A 69 4.85 6.70 12.12
N LEU A 70 5.05 5.53 12.73
CA LEU A 70 4.70 5.23 14.13
C LEU A 70 5.88 5.41 15.09
N GLY A 71 7.06 5.83 14.59
CA GLY A 71 8.29 5.87 15.39
C GLY A 71 8.86 4.48 15.69
N LEU A 72 8.38 3.44 15.01
CA LEU A 72 8.88 2.08 15.12
C LEU A 72 10.15 1.90 14.27
N LYS A 73 10.91 0.84 14.54
CA LYS A 73 12.02 0.49 13.65
C LYS A 73 11.50 0.04 12.30
N ARG A 74 12.33 0.19 11.27
CA ARG A 74 12.02 -0.26 9.92
C ARG A 74 11.58 -1.74 9.90
N ASN A 75 10.45 -2.04 9.25
CA ASN A 75 9.83 -3.36 9.15
C ASN A 75 9.35 -3.99 10.48
N GLU A 76 9.00 -3.20 11.49
CA GLU A 76 8.38 -3.75 12.71
C GLU A 76 6.91 -4.13 12.51
N ILE A 77 6.20 -3.50 11.58
CA ILE A 77 4.89 -3.97 11.13
C ILE A 77 5.09 -5.24 10.29
N ASN A 78 4.57 -6.37 10.78
CA ASN A 78 4.62 -7.67 10.09
C ASN A 78 3.27 -8.08 9.48
N ASP A 79 2.32 -7.16 9.45
CA ASP A 79 0.95 -7.37 9.00
C ASP A 79 0.60 -6.36 7.90
N PRO A 80 0.48 -6.81 6.63
CA PRO A 80 0.17 -5.94 5.51
C PRO A 80 -1.09 -5.11 5.69
N GLU A 81 -2.11 -5.63 6.36
CA GLU A 81 -3.34 -4.87 6.60
C GLU A 81 -3.11 -3.70 7.54
N LYS A 82 -2.34 -3.91 8.62
CA LYS A 82 -1.96 -2.84 9.56
C LYS A 82 -1.11 -1.77 8.88
N SER A 83 -0.17 -2.20 8.04
CA SER A 83 0.66 -1.30 7.24
C SER A 83 -0.19 -0.40 6.33
N ILE A 84 -1.16 -0.99 5.63
CA ILE A 84 -2.07 -0.26 4.74
C ILE A 84 -2.95 0.71 5.52
N LYS A 85 -3.59 0.26 6.59
CA LYS A 85 -4.42 1.11 7.47
C LYS A 85 -3.65 2.32 7.98
N GLN A 86 -2.45 2.09 8.51
CA GLN A 86 -1.59 3.16 9.01
C GLN A 86 -1.14 4.11 7.90
N GLY A 87 -0.72 3.59 6.75
CA GLY A 87 -0.31 4.40 5.60
C GLY A 87 -1.43 5.30 5.08
N VAL A 88 -2.63 4.75 4.93
CA VAL A 88 -3.83 5.51 4.53
C VAL A 88 -4.22 6.55 5.58
N HIS A 89 -4.18 6.19 6.86
CA HIS A 89 -4.45 7.14 7.96
C HIS A 89 -3.46 8.32 7.95
N HIS A 90 -2.17 8.03 7.80
CA HIS A 90 -1.13 9.06 7.75
C HIS A 90 -1.32 9.99 6.55
N PHE A 91 -1.54 9.43 5.36
CA PHE A 91 -1.84 10.21 4.16
C PHE A 91 -3.06 11.12 4.35
N SER A 92 -4.17 10.57 4.84
CA SER A 92 -5.43 11.30 5.03
C SER A 92 -5.26 12.47 6.01
N THR A 93 -4.50 12.25 7.08
CA THR A 93 -4.16 13.28 8.07
C THR A 93 -3.35 14.41 7.45
N MET A 94 -2.30 14.08 6.67
CA MET A 94 -1.46 15.08 6.00
C MET A 94 -2.21 15.85 4.92
N TYR A 95 -3.07 15.19 4.16
CA TYR A 95 -3.92 15.84 3.15
C TYR A 95 -4.86 16.86 3.78
N LYS A 96 -5.58 16.48 4.84
CA LYS A 96 -6.48 17.37 5.60
C LYS A 96 -5.72 18.55 6.22
N HIS A 97 -4.54 18.31 6.79
CA HIS A 97 -3.67 19.36 7.33
C HIS A 97 -3.23 20.36 6.25
N GLY A 98 -2.80 19.86 5.09
CA GLY A 98 -2.42 20.69 3.94
C GLY A 98 -3.58 21.56 3.47
N LYS A 99 -4.79 21.00 3.34
CA LYS A 99 -6.00 21.76 2.98
C LYS A 99 -6.33 22.86 3.98
N LYS A 100 -6.15 22.61 5.29
CA LYS A 100 -6.40 23.59 6.35
C LYS A 100 -5.40 24.76 6.31
N LYS A 101 -4.12 24.50 6.05
CA LYS A 101 -3.08 25.54 5.93
C LYS A 101 -3.19 26.42 4.68
N ARG A 102 -3.97 26.00 3.67
CA ARG A 102 -4.24 26.82 2.47
C ARG A 102 -5.41 27.80 2.64
N ARG A 103 -5.96 27.94 3.85
CA ARG A 103 -6.99 28.93 4.20
C ARG A 103 -6.38 30.04 5.04
#